data_AF-G9WZ88-F1
#
_entry.id   AF-G9WZ88-F1
#
_cell.length_a   1.000
_cell.length_b   1.000
_cell.length_c   1.000
_cell.angle_alpha   90.00
_cell.angle_beta   90.00
_cell.angle_gamma   90.00
#
_symmetry.space_group_name_H-M   'P 1'
#
loop_
_entity.id
_entity.type
_entity.pdbx_description
1 polymer ?
#
loop_
_entity_poly.entity_id
_entity_poly.type
_entity_poly.pdbx_seq_one_letter_code
_entity_poly.pdbx_strand_id
1 'polypeptide(L)'
;MKEIIFNKDEIENYGKEITSVSSFIKKVNEIKNDLYGSNEELFFRGQKTDFWDVIPSIFRGNFLSVEHTLMQVSLLKAPYEFISINNDFEIMTKYQHYGMCTRLLDLTTNPLVALYFACEEYGDVCYKGIEDEEDTKTQEANGVIFFNKKYAVSTNEINIKVISSLSQIDLSNDNTLSPY
;
A
#
# COMPACT_ATOMS: atom_id res chain seq x y z
N MET A 1 -0.16 12.76 21.87
CA MET A 1 -1.31 12.02 21.33
C MET A 1 -1.68 12.70 20.02
N LYS A 2 -1.81 11.96 18.91
CA LYS A 2 -2.22 12.56 17.62
C LYS A 2 -3.73 12.73 17.64
N GLU A 3 -4.21 13.93 17.33
CA GLU A 3 -5.62 14.19 17.09
C GLU A 3 -5.94 13.91 15.62
N ILE A 4 -6.97 13.12 15.35
CA ILE A 4 -7.44 12.81 14.00
C ILE A 4 -8.83 13.40 13.82
N ILE A 5 -8.96 14.27 12.83
CA ILE A 5 -10.25 14.81 12.40
C ILE A 5 -10.92 13.72 11.58
N PHE A 6 -12.14 13.34 11.95
CA PHE A 6 -12.89 12.28 11.29
C PHE A 6 -14.29 12.78 10.97
N ASN A 7 -14.67 12.65 9.69
CA ASN A 7 -16.02 12.89 9.26
C ASN A 7 -16.80 11.58 9.22
N LYS A 8 -17.80 11.45 10.10
CA LYS A 8 -18.68 10.29 10.15
C LYS A 8 -19.45 10.10 8.85
N ASP A 9 -19.88 11.19 8.22
CA ASP A 9 -20.61 11.15 6.97
C ASP A 9 -19.73 10.73 5.78
N GLU A 10 -18.42 11.03 5.80
CA GLU A 10 -17.52 10.53 4.74
C GLU A 10 -17.28 9.03 4.88
N ILE A 11 -17.13 8.49 6.09
CA ILE A 11 -17.01 7.03 6.25
C ILE A 11 -18.28 6.31 5.82
N GLU A 12 -19.46 6.86 6.10
CA GLU A 12 -20.73 6.27 5.63
C GLU A 12 -20.91 6.39 4.11
N ASN A 13 -20.37 7.43 3.47
CA ASN A 13 -20.44 7.63 2.02
C ASN A 13 -19.37 6.87 1.22
N TYR A 14 -18.18 6.65 1.78
CA TYR A 14 -17.03 6.06 1.07
C TYR A 14 -16.58 4.68 1.60
N GLY A 15 -17.04 4.29 2.77
CA GLY A 15 -16.67 3.05 3.44
C GLY A 15 -17.89 2.22 3.88
N LYS A 16 -17.63 0.98 4.30
CA LYS A 16 -18.64 0.15 4.97
C LYS A 16 -18.05 -0.39 6.25
N GLU A 17 -18.68 -0.07 7.37
CA GLU A 17 -18.28 -0.61 8.66
C GLU A 17 -18.52 -2.12 8.71
N ILE A 18 -17.53 -2.85 9.22
CA ILE A 18 -17.53 -4.30 9.35
C ILE A 18 -17.23 -4.65 10.80
N THR A 19 -18.22 -5.25 11.46
CA THR A 19 -18.15 -5.60 12.88
C THR A 19 -17.88 -7.08 13.14
N SER A 20 -17.82 -7.91 12.08
CA SER A 20 -17.58 -9.34 12.21
C SER A 20 -16.94 -9.95 10.96
N VAL A 21 -16.21 -11.04 11.17
CA VAL A 21 -15.58 -11.83 10.09
C VAL A 21 -16.64 -12.37 9.10
N SER A 22 -17.82 -12.75 9.59
CA SER A 22 -18.90 -13.23 8.72
C SER A 22 -19.45 -12.11 7.82
N SER A 23 -19.64 -10.90 8.36
CA SER A 23 -20.02 -9.72 7.57
C SER A 23 -18.96 -9.39 6.52
N PHE A 24 -17.67 -9.47 6.89
CA PHE A 24 -16.55 -9.28 5.98
C PHE A 24 -16.57 -10.27 4.81
N ILE A 25 -16.63 -11.57 5.10
CA ILE A 25 -16.63 -12.62 4.09
C ILE A 25 -17.85 -12.48 3.16
N LYS A 26 -19.02 -12.17 3.71
CA LYS A 26 -20.21 -11.89 2.91
C LYS A 26 -19.95 -10.75 1.93
N LYS A 27 -19.36 -9.64 2.39
CA LYS A 27 -19.09 -8.49 1.53
C LYS A 27 -18.05 -8.79 0.45
N VAL A 28 -17.00 -9.54 0.78
CA VAL A 28 -16.02 -9.99 -0.19
C VAL A 28 -16.65 -10.88 -1.27
N ASN A 29 -17.55 -11.79 -0.88
CA ASN A 29 -18.26 -12.64 -1.84
C ASN A 29 -19.20 -11.82 -2.74
N GLU A 30 -19.89 -10.81 -2.23
CA GLU A 30 -20.66 -9.87 -3.05
C GLU A 30 -19.76 -9.21 -4.12
N ILE A 31 -18.60 -8.68 -3.72
CA ILE A 31 -17.65 -8.03 -4.65
C ILE A 31 -17.09 -9.01 -5.69
N LYS A 32 -16.82 -10.26 -5.29
CA LYS A 32 -16.37 -11.33 -6.19
C LYS A 32 -17.46 -11.75 -7.17
N ASN A 33 -18.72 -11.73 -6.76
CA ASN A 33 -19.83 -12.05 -7.66
C ASN A 33 -19.96 -11.00 -8.77
N ASP A 34 -19.69 -9.73 -8.48
CA ASP A 34 -19.64 -8.67 -9.50
C ASP A 34 -18.52 -8.86 -10.53
N LEU A 35 -17.53 -9.72 -10.26
CA LEU A 35 -16.45 -10.06 -11.18
C LEU A 35 -16.80 -11.25 -12.10
N TYR A 36 -17.95 -11.91 -11.92
CA TYR A 36 -18.33 -13.04 -12.77
C TYR A 36 -18.38 -12.60 -14.24
N GLY A 37 -17.52 -13.21 -15.07
CA GLY A 37 -17.40 -12.89 -16.49
C GLY A 37 -16.36 -11.81 -16.84
N SER A 38 -15.68 -11.23 -15.85
CA SER A 38 -14.51 -10.37 -16.03
C SER A 38 -13.21 -11.16 -15.85
N ASN A 39 -12.14 -10.74 -16.54
CA ASN A 39 -10.78 -11.25 -16.30
C ASN A 39 -10.00 -10.39 -15.28
N GLU A 40 -10.70 -9.50 -14.57
CA GLU A 40 -10.10 -8.71 -13.50
C GLU A 40 -9.88 -9.55 -12.24
N GLU A 41 -8.77 -9.27 -11.57
CA GLU A 41 -8.44 -9.82 -10.27
C GLU A 41 -8.75 -8.79 -9.18
N LEU A 42 -9.02 -9.31 -7.98
CA LEU A 42 -9.33 -8.51 -6.81
C LEU A 42 -8.09 -8.42 -5.91
N PHE A 43 -7.62 -7.21 -5.72
CA PHE A 43 -6.49 -6.91 -4.84
C PHE A 43 -6.98 -6.20 -3.59
N PHE A 44 -6.37 -6.53 -2.46
CA PHE A 44 -6.68 -5.97 -1.16
C PHE A 44 -5.43 -5.41 -0.49
N ARG A 45 -5.62 -4.40 0.37
CA ARG A 45 -4.61 -3.89 1.29
C ARG A 45 -5.25 -3.59 2.63
N GLY A 46 -4.77 -4.25 3.68
CA GLY A 46 -5.12 -3.93 5.06
C GLY A 46 -4.21 -2.85 5.61
N GLN A 47 -4.76 -1.93 6.39
CA GLN A 47 -4.01 -1.00 7.22
C GLN A 47 -4.66 -0.94 8.60
N LYS A 48 -3.84 -0.99 9.65
CA LYS A 48 -4.30 -0.88 11.03
C LYS A 48 -4.86 0.49 11.45
N THR A 49 -4.78 1.48 10.57
CA THR A 49 -5.34 2.81 10.80
C THR A 49 -6.03 3.32 9.53
N ASP A 50 -7.16 3.98 9.71
CA ASP A 50 -8.00 4.61 8.69
C ASP A 50 -7.44 5.92 8.15
N PHE A 51 -6.59 6.62 8.91
CA PHE A 51 -6.01 7.91 8.53
C PHE A 51 -4.65 7.83 7.82
N TRP A 52 -4.16 6.64 7.46
CA TRP A 52 -2.93 6.49 6.68
C TRP A 52 -3.21 6.53 5.18
N ASP A 53 -2.50 7.41 4.48
CA ASP A 53 -2.51 7.44 3.01
C ASP A 53 -2.04 6.10 2.41
N VAL A 54 -2.66 5.71 1.30
CA VAL A 54 -2.28 4.53 0.52
C VAL A 54 -1.12 4.89 -0.43
N ILE A 55 0.04 5.17 0.16
CA ILE A 55 1.27 5.49 -0.56
C ILE A 55 2.38 4.47 -0.27
N PRO A 56 3.21 4.12 -1.28
CA PRO A 56 4.40 3.30 -1.10
C PRO A 56 5.33 3.83 -0.01
N SER A 57 6.08 2.92 0.61
CA SER A 57 6.95 3.23 1.76
C SER A 57 8.03 4.26 1.43
N ILE A 58 8.56 4.26 0.20
CA ILE A 58 9.58 5.24 -0.23
C ILE A 58 9.10 6.71 -0.14
N PHE A 59 7.80 6.94 -0.35
CA PHE A 59 7.22 8.29 -0.35
C PHE A 59 6.85 8.79 1.05
N ARG A 60 6.84 7.92 2.07
CA ARG A 60 6.46 8.31 3.45
C ARG A 60 7.55 9.04 4.23
N GLY A 61 8.83 8.88 3.85
CA GLY A 61 9.97 9.33 4.66
C GLY A 61 11.05 10.10 3.89
N ASN A 62 10.69 10.69 2.74
CA ASN A 62 11.64 11.39 1.85
C ASN A 62 12.84 10.53 1.41
N PHE A 63 12.65 9.21 1.33
CA PHE A 63 13.70 8.25 0.95
C PHE A 63 13.98 8.23 -0.55
N LEU A 64 13.20 8.96 -1.35
CA LEU A 64 13.30 8.97 -2.80
C LEU A 64 14.70 9.38 -3.29
N SER A 65 15.33 10.35 -2.62
CA SER A 65 16.69 10.82 -2.96
C SER A 65 17.77 9.76 -2.75
N VAL A 66 17.57 8.83 -1.82
CA VAL A 66 18.54 7.79 -1.45
C VAL A 66 18.14 6.40 -1.93
N GLU A 67 17.00 6.27 -2.63
CA GLU A 67 16.47 4.98 -3.10
C GLU A 67 17.52 4.21 -3.88
N HIS A 68 18.11 4.83 -4.90
CA HIS A 68 19.16 4.23 -5.73
C HIS A 68 20.32 3.67 -4.90
N THR A 69 20.76 4.43 -3.87
CA THR A 69 21.84 4.00 -2.97
C THR A 69 21.40 2.81 -2.12
N LEU A 70 20.18 2.83 -1.57
CA LEU A 70 19.62 1.72 -0.79
C LEU A 70 19.50 0.45 -1.64
N MET A 71 19.09 0.56 -2.90
CA MET A 71 19.07 -0.58 -3.82
C MET A 71 20.48 -1.13 -4.06
N GLN A 72 21.47 -0.27 -4.35
CA GLN A 72 22.84 -0.74 -4.63
C GLN A 72 23.53 -1.38 -3.42
N VAL A 73 23.43 -0.78 -2.23
CA VAL A 73 24.02 -1.32 -1.00
C VAL A 73 23.50 -2.72 -0.70
N SER A 74 22.25 -2.98 -1.03
CA SER A 74 21.57 -4.24 -0.74
C SER A 74 22.00 -5.36 -1.67
N LEU A 75 22.20 -5.08 -2.96
CA LEU A 75 22.86 -6.00 -3.90
C LEU A 75 24.26 -6.40 -3.40
N LEU A 76 25.04 -5.42 -2.94
CA LEU A 76 26.41 -5.65 -2.48
C LEU A 76 26.48 -6.50 -1.21
N LYS A 77 25.51 -6.37 -0.30
CA LYS A 77 25.49 -7.11 0.96
C LYS A 77 25.08 -8.57 0.81
N ALA A 78 24.17 -8.87 -0.14
CA ALA A 78 23.63 -10.21 -0.32
C ALA A 78 23.60 -10.62 -1.80
N PRO A 79 24.73 -10.60 -2.53
CA PRO A 79 24.73 -10.75 -3.98
C PRO A 79 24.11 -12.07 -4.44
N TYR A 80 24.35 -13.16 -3.70
CA TYR A 80 23.82 -14.49 -4.00
C TYR A 80 22.29 -14.56 -4.02
N GLU A 81 21.62 -13.70 -3.26
CA GLU A 81 20.16 -13.62 -3.26
C GLU A 81 19.61 -13.03 -4.57
N PHE A 82 20.43 -12.34 -5.36
CA PHE A 82 20.02 -11.64 -6.58
C PHE A 82 20.60 -12.23 -7.86
N ILE A 83 21.51 -13.21 -7.78
CA ILE A 83 22.19 -13.81 -8.95
C ILE A 83 21.22 -14.39 -9.98
N SER A 84 20.10 -14.96 -9.53
CA SER A 84 19.10 -15.58 -10.41
C SER A 84 18.01 -14.61 -10.89
N ILE A 85 18.06 -13.33 -10.49
CA ILE A 85 17.02 -12.36 -10.77
C ILE A 85 17.42 -11.54 -12.01
N ASN A 86 16.61 -11.63 -13.06
CA ASN A 86 16.90 -10.99 -14.35
C ASN A 86 16.03 -9.75 -14.63
N ASN A 87 15.22 -9.34 -13.66
CA ASN A 87 14.26 -8.25 -13.81
C ASN A 87 14.32 -7.29 -12.62
N ASP A 88 14.47 -5.99 -12.89
CA ASP A 88 14.49 -4.92 -11.88
C ASP A 88 13.26 -4.96 -10.96
N PHE A 89 12.10 -5.35 -11.49
CA PHE A 89 10.89 -5.47 -10.70
C PHE A 89 11.01 -6.58 -9.64
N GLU A 90 11.57 -7.73 -10.00
CA GLU A 90 11.78 -8.86 -9.06
C GLU A 90 12.83 -8.52 -8.00
N ILE A 91 13.82 -7.69 -8.36
CA ILE A 91 14.77 -7.13 -7.38
C ILE A 91 14.01 -6.25 -6.37
N MET A 92 13.12 -5.38 -6.85
CA MET A 92 12.29 -4.52 -5.98
C MET A 92 11.36 -5.31 -5.06
N THR A 93 10.68 -6.36 -5.55
CA THR A 93 9.82 -7.19 -4.70
C THR A 93 10.64 -7.88 -3.60
N LYS A 94 11.86 -8.32 -3.92
CA LYS A 94 12.76 -8.92 -2.93
C LYS A 94 13.24 -7.92 -1.89
N TYR A 95 13.49 -6.66 -2.26
CA TYR A 95 13.80 -5.61 -1.29
C TYR A 95 12.65 -5.31 -0.35
N GLN A 96 11.43 -5.27 -0.87
CA GLN A 96 10.24 -5.12 -0.05
C GLN A 96 10.11 -6.27 0.96
N HIS A 97 10.44 -7.50 0.55
CA HIS A 97 10.48 -8.66 1.44
C HIS A 97 11.51 -8.52 2.59
N TYR A 98 12.65 -7.84 2.33
CA TYR A 98 13.65 -7.51 3.37
C TYR A 98 13.31 -6.25 4.18
N GLY A 99 12.12 -5.67 4.01
CA GLY A 99 11.67 -4.50 4.76
C GLY A 99 12.26 -3.17 4.28
N MET A 100 12.81 -3.12 3.08
CA MET A 100 13.30 -1.86 2.49
C MET A 100 12.16 -1.02 1.95
N CYS A 101 12.37 0.29 1.94
CA CYS A 101 11.43 1.21 1.31
C CYS A 101 11.53 1.11 -0.21
N THR A 102 10.40 0.92 -0.89
CA THR A 102 10.34 0.81 -2.36
C THR A 102 9.14 1.59 -2.90
N ARG A 103 9.09 1.75 -4.23
CA ARG A 103 7.92 2.29 -4.96
C ARG A 103 6.72 1.33 -5.02
N LEU A 104 6.86 0.11 -4.51
CA LEU A 104 5.80 -0.89 -4.54
C LEU A 104 4.85 -0.71 -3.34
N LEU A 105 3.56 -0.94 -3.57
CA LEU A 105 2.57 -1.08 -2.51
C LEU A 105 2.44 -2.56 -2.15
N ASP A 106 2.34 -2.88 -0.86
CA ASP A 106 1.96 -4.23 -0.44
C ASP A 106 0.49 -4.46 -0.77
N LEU A 107 0.24 -5.44 -1.64
CA LEU A 107 -1.09 -5.89 -2.03
C LEU A 107 -1.18 -7.40 -1.83
N THR A 108 -2.39 -7.89 -1.59
CA THR A 108 -2.68 -9.32 -1.48
C THR A 108 -3.96 -9.67 -2.21
N THR A 109 -4.01 -10.84 -2.83
CA THR A 109 -5.25 -11.40 -3.40
C THR A 109 -6.06 -12.17 -2.34
N ASN A 110 -5.48 -12.40 -1.15
CA ASN A 110 -6.17 -13.03 -0.05
C ASN A 110 -6.81 -11.96 0.88
N PRO A 111 -8.15 -11.82 0.89
CA PRO A 111 -8.84 -10.84 1.72
C PRO A 111 -8.59 -11.03 3.22
N LEU A 112 -8.31 -12.26 3.68
CA LEU A 112 -8.05 -12.53 5.09
C LEU A 112 -6.67 -12.05 5.54
N VAL A 113 -5.70 -11.99 4.62
CA VAL A 113 -4.39 -11.38 4.90
C VAL A 113 -4.55 -9.88 5.07
N ALA A 114 -5.36 -9.23 4.23
CA ALA A 114 -5.69 -7.82 4.41
C ALA A 114 -6.46 -7.57 5.72
N LEU A 115 -7.40 -8.44 6.08
CA LEU A 115 -8.10 -8.36 7.36
C LEU A 115 -7.15 -8.47 8.55
N TYR A 116 -6.20 -9.41 8.50
CA TYR A 116 -5.19 -9.55 9.55
C TYR A 116 -4.45 -8.22 9.81
N PHE A 117 -3.92 -7.57 8.76
CA PHE A 117 -3.22 -6.29 8.89
C PHE A 117 -4.12 -5.14 9.33
N ALA A 118 -5.41 -5.17 8.99
CA ALA A 118 -6.37 -4.18 9.46
C ALA A 118 -6.68 -4.33 10.95
N CYS A 119 -6.57 -5.55 11.51
CA CYS A 119 -6.81 -5.82 12.93
C CYS A 119 -5.56 -5.71 13.81
N GLU A 120 -4.40 -5.32 13.26
CA GLU A 120 -3.21 -5.11 14.09
C GLU A 120 -3.36 -3.91 15.02
N GLU A 121 -2.77 -3.98 16.20
CA GLU A 121 -2.81 -2.88 17.17
C GLU A 121 -1.97 -1.68 16.69
N TYR A 122 -2.57 -0.50 16.81
CA TYR A 122 -1.91 0.80 16.65
C TYR A 122 -1.80 1.52 18.00
N GLY A 123 -2.85 1.48 18.81
CA GLY A 123 -3.02 2.24 20.03
C GLY A 123 -4.15 3.27 19.95
N ASP A 124 -4.47 3.85 21.11
CA ASP A 124 -5.56 4.80 21.26
C ASP A 124 -5.34 6.09 20.46
N VAL A 125 -6.38 6.49 19.72
CA VAL A 125 -6.45 7.70 18.91
C VAL A 125 -7.66 8.52 19.32
N CYS A 126 -7.48 9.85 19.34
CA CYS A 126 -8.54 10.80 19.62
C CYS A 126 -9.21 11.21 18.31
N TYR A 127 -10.41 10.68 18.07
CA TYR A 127 -11.26 11.06 16.94
C TYR A 127 -12.12 12.26 17.32
N LYS A 128 -12.10 13.31 16.49
CA LYS A 128 -12.94 14.50 16.65
C LYS A 128 -13.90 14.63 15.48
N GLY A 129 -15.19 14.74 15.79
CA GLY A 129 -16.23 15.05 14.81
C GLY A 129 -16.03 16.43 14.18
N ILE A 130 -16.42 16.58 12.92
CA ILE A 130 -16.33 17.87 12.20
C ILE A 130 -17.49 18.80 12.58
N GLU A 131 -18.69 18.25 12.79
CA GLU A 131 -19.89 19.05 13.02
C GLU A 131 -20.14 19.35 14.51
N ASP A 132 -19.73 18.44 15.40
CA ASP A 132 -19.90 18.56 16.85
C ASP A 132 -18.52 18.49 17.53
N GLU A 133 -17.93 19.63 17.90
CA GLU A 133 -16.62 19.70 18.60
C GLU A 133 -16.63 18.95 19.94
N GLU A 134 -17.80 18.69 20.53
CA GLU A 134 -17.98 17.87 21.74
C GLU A 134 -17.95 16.35 21.47
N ASP A 135 -18.09 15.88 20.22
CA ASP A 135 -17.99 14.46 19.85
C ASP A 135 -16.51 14.08 19.71
N THR A 136 -15.83 14.06 20.86
CA THR A 136 -14.46 13.59 21.00
C THR A 136 -14.47 12.19 21.58
N LYS A 137 -14.05 11.20 20.78
CA LYS A 137 -13.97 9.79 21.21
C LYS A 137 -12.53 9.31 21.19
N THR A 138 -12.06 8.80 22.33
CA THR A 138 -10.79 8.06 22.40
C THR A 138 -11.08 6.57 22.28
N GLN A 139 -10.46 5.92 21.30
CA GLN A 139 -10.56 4.48 21.07
C GLN A 139 -9.34 3.97 20.31
N GLU A 140 -9.15 2.66 20.25
CA GLU A 140 -8.21 2.03 19.32
C GLU A 140 -8.47 2.52 17.89
N ALA A 141 -7.40 2.74 17.12
CA ALA A 141 -7.52 3.17 15.74
C ALA A 141 -8.36 2.17 14.93
N ASN A 142 -9.21 2.68 14.04
CA ASN A 142 -9.98 1.81 13.17
C ASN A 142 -9.06 1.20 12.10
N GLY A 143 -9.11 -0.12 11.97
CA GLY A 143 -8.57 -0.82 10.82
C GLY A 143 -9.36 -0.54 9.54
N VAL A 144 -8.66 -0.44 8.42
CA VAL A 144 -9.27 -0.24 7.09
C VAL A 144 -8.73 -1.25 6.09
N ILE A 145 -9.60 -1.72 5.19
CA ILE A 145 -9.23 -2.57 4.07
C ILE A 145 -9.62 -1.87 2.78
N PHE A 146 -8.63 -1.52 1.98
CA PHE A 146 -8.84 -1.05 0.61
C PHE A 146 -8.89 -2.24 -0.34
N PHE A 147 -9.67 -2.11 -1.40
CA PHE A 147 -9.67 -3.09 -2.49
C PHE A 147 -9.73 -2.40 -3.84
N ASN A 148 -9.25 -3.08 -4.87
CA ASN A 148 -9.35 -2.63 -6.25
C ASN A 148 -9.51 -3.83 -7.19
N LYS A 149 -10.22 -3.63 -8.30
CA LYS A 149 -10.41 -4.59 -9.38
C LYS A 149 -9.50 -4.18 -10.53
N LYS A 150 -8.53 -5.02 -10.89
CA LYS A 150 -7.59 -4.72 -11.97
C LYS A 150 -7.25 -5.99 -12.74
N TYR A 151 -7.02 -5.83 -14.04
CA TYR A 151 -6.41 -6.89 -14.84
C TYR A 151 -4.97 -7.10 -14.37
N ALA A 152 -4.57 -8.37 -14.23
CA ALA A 152 -3.18 -8.71 -14.02
C ALA A 152 -2.37 -8.24 -15.24
N VAL A 153 -1.34 -7.45 -14.98
CA VAL A 153 -0.42 -6.92 -16.00
C VAL A 153 0.87 -7.70 -15.99
N SER A 154 1.51 -7.82 -17.15
CA SER A 154 2.82 -8.47 -17.22
C SER A 154 3.89 -7.60 -16.56
N THR A 155 4.82 -8.21 -15.84
CA THR A 155 6.03 -7.53 -15.34
C THR A 155 6.89 -6.94 -16.46
N ASN A 156 6.63 -7.32 -17.71
CA ASN A 156 7.32 -6.81 -18.89
C ASN A 156 6.74 -5.52 -19.47
N GLU A 157 5.61 -5.03 -18.96
CA GLU A 157 5.01 -3.79 -19.42
C GLU A 157 5.92 -2.58 -19.18
N ILE A 158 5.83 -1.60 -20.09
CA ILE A 158 6.71 -0.42 -20.08
C ILE A 158 6.60 0.36 -18.77
N ASN A 159 5.40 0.49 -18.20
CA ASN A 159 5.19 1.22 -16.96
C ASN A 159 5.92 0.56 -15.78
N ILE A 160 5.91 -0.78 -15.71
CA ILE A 160 6.60 -1.53 -14.66
C ILE A 160 8.11 -1.40 -14.82
N LYS A 161 8.61 -1.52 -16.05
CA LYS A 161 10.03 -1.31 -16.35
C LYS A 161 10.48 0.10 -16.00
N VAL A 162 9.73 1.12 -16.41
CA VAL A 162 10.04 2.53 -16.10
C VAL A 162 10.09 2.75 -14.59
N ILE A 163 9.07 2.32 -13.84
CA ILE A 163 9.05 2.46 -12.38
C ILE A 163 10.24 1.75 -11.73
N SER A 164 10.56 0.54 -12.22
CA SER A 164 11.65 -0.26 -11.65
C SER A 164 13.02 0.34 -11.94
N SER A 165 13.26 0.79 -13.17
CA SER A 165 14.51 1.44 -13.53
C SER A 165 14.67 2.80 -12.81
N LEU A 166 13.60 3.57 -12.62
CA LEU A 166 13.65 4.81 -11.85
C LEU A 166 14.11 4.62 -10.40
N SER A 167 13.88 3.44 -9.81
CA SER A 167 14.35 3.14 -8.45
C SER A 167 15.87 3.05 -8.33
N GLN A 168 16.56 2.83 -9.45
CA GLN A 168 18.01 2.68 -9.53
C GLN A 168 18.73 3.97 -9.96
N ILE A 169 17.98 5.00 -10.35
CA ILE A 169 18.52 6.27 -10.83
C ILE A 169 18.59 7.26 -9.69
N ASP A 170 19.67 8.03 -9.62
CA ASP A 170 19.78 9.16 -8.72
C ASP A 170 18.89 10.32 -9.22
N LEU A 171 17.73 10.46 -8.58
CA LEU A 171 16.77 11.51 -8.88
C LEU A 171 17.09 12.86 -8.22
N SER A 172 18.20 12.98 -7.47
CA SER A 172 18.60 14.23 -6.81
C SER A 172 19.36 15.20 -7.73
N ASN A 173 19.91 14.72 -8.84
CA ASN A 173 20.61 15.55 -9.83
C ASN A 173 19.65 16.15 -10.86
N ASP A 174 20.11 17.17 -11.58
CA ASP A 174 19.42 17.73 -12.75
C ASP A 174 19.30 16.66 -13.85
N ASN A 175 18.19 15.91 -13.81
CA ASN A 175 17.85 14.87 -14.79
C ASN A 175 17.27 15.50 -16.08
N THR A 176 17.95 16.51 -16.61
CA THR A 176 17.54 17.15 -17.88
C THR A 176 17.80 16.22 -19.05
N LEU A 177 16.77 15.97 -19.85
CA LEU A 177 16.95 15.42 -21.19
C LEU A 177 17.78 16.42 -21.99
N SER A 178 18.95 16.00 -22.48
CA SER A 178 19.73 16.83 -23.39
C SER A 178 18.88 17.15 -24.61
N PRO A 179 18.66 18.43 -24.95
CA PRO A 179 18.00 18.77 -26.20
C PRO A 179 18.89 18.29 -27.35
N TYR A 180 18.37 17.38 -28.17
CA TYR A 180 19.00 16.92 -29.42
C TYR A 180 18.93 18.00 -30.50
#